data_AF-A0A7T0C5E3-F1
#
_entry.id   AF-A0A7T0C5E3-F1
#
_cell.length_a   1.000
_cell.length_b   1.000
_cell.length_c   1.000
_cell.angle_alpha   90.00
_cell.angle_beta   90.00
_cell.angle_gamma   90.00
#
_symmetry.space_group_name_H-M   'P 1'
#
loop_
_entity.id
_entity.type
_entity.pdbx_description
1 polymer ?
#
loop_
_entity_poly.entity_id
_entity_poly.type
_entity_poly.pdbx_seq_one_letter_code
_entity_poly.pdbx_strand_id
1 'polypeptide(L)'
;MWKQTDSFQDTSNWCTWFTAQDYARSLNLKKFAGHTNWRIPTLEEAESLYDEDHSIRDMDRFDIFIPKEFSPGGGFTTWTSDERPQGSAVVFYYRYGHANLNFKELDVTKDSVRAVRNIE
;
A
#
# COMPACT_ATOMS: atom_id res chain seq x y z
N MET A 1 -8.92 -6.81 7.02
CA MET A 1 -9.36 -7.09 5.64
C MET A 1 -8.75 -6.08 4.70
N TRP A 2 -8.19 -6.55 3.58
CA TRP A 2 -7.50 -5.72 2.60
C TRP A 2 -8.40 -5.33 1.43
N LYS A 3 -8.12 -4.18 0.82
CA LYS A 3 -8.69 -3.83 -0.47
C LYS A 3 -7.96 -4.58 -1.58
N GLN A 4 -8.71 -5.13 -2.54
CA GLN A 4 -8.15 -5.98 -3.59
C GLN A 4 -7.21 -5.24 -4.55
N THR A 5 -7.48 -3.97 -4.84
CA THR A 5 -6.62 -3.08 -5.63
C THR A 5 -5.97 -2.02 -4.74
N ASP A 6 -4.77 -1.58 -5.10
CA ASP A 6 -4.07 -0.50 -4.41
C ASP A 6 -4.41 0.90 -4.97
N SER A 7 -3.78 1.93 -4.38
CA SER A 7 -3.96 3.31 -4.82
C SER A 7 -3.49 3.55 -6.25
N PHE A 8 -2.43 2.88 -6.71
CA PHE A 8 -1.92 3.07 -8.06
C PHE A 8 -2.90 2.51 -9.09
N GLN A 9 -3.47 1.31 -8.85
CA GLN A 9 -4.49 0.71 -9.70
C GLN A 9 -5.71 1.61 -9.86
N ASP A 10 -6.13 2.25 -8.77
CA ASP A 10 -7.33 3.08 -8.77
C ASP A 10 -7.09 4.46 -9.39
N THR A 11 -5.89 5.03 -9.21
CA THR A 11 -5.61 6.44 -9.56
C THR A 11 -4.66 6.61 -10.74
N SER A 12 -3.98 5.54 -11.17
CA SER A 12 -2.88 5.55 -12.14
C SER A 12 -1.74 6.52 -11.78
N ASN A 13 -1.60 6.87 -10.51
CA ASN A 13 -0.57 7.77 -10.00
C ASN A 13 0.12 7.16 -8.78
N TRP A 14 1.41 7.47 -8.63
CA TRP A 14 2.14 7.22 -7.39
C TRP A 14 1.65 8.19 -6.32
N CYS A 15 1.78 7.79 -5.06
CA CYS A 15 1.37 8.61 -3.93
C CYS A 15 2.54 8.83 -2.96
N THR A 16 2.61 10.04 -2.45
CA THR A 16 3.34 10.38 -1.23
C THR A 16 2.63 9.81 0.00
N TRP A 17 3.30 9.84 1.15
CA TRP A 17 2.69 9.36 2.40
C TRP A 17 1.42 10.14 2.79
N PHE A 18 1.38 11.45 2.52
CA PHE A 18 0.18 12.27 2.76
C PHE A 18 -0.96 11.92 1.81
N THR A 19 -0.67 11.78 0.51
CA THR A 19 -1.70 11.41 -0.48
C THR A 19 -2.16 9.96 -0.31
N ALA A 20 -1.34 9.06 0.24
CA ALA A 20 -1.74 7.72 0.66
C ALA A 20 -2.79 7.77 1.79
N GLN A 21 -2.64 8.66 2.76
CA GLN A 21 -3.66 8.87 3.79
C GLN A 21 -4.93 9.51 3.22
N ASP A 22 -4.80 10.46 2.31
CA ASP A 22 -5.94 11.06 1.63
C ASP A 22 -6.70 10.04 0.79
N TYR A 23 -6.00 9.10 0.16
CA TYR A 23 -6.61 7.96 -0.53
C TYR A 23 -7.46 7.12 0.42
N ALA A 24 -6.93 6.71 1.57
CA ALA A 24 -7.69 5.98 2.59
C ALA A 24 -8.91 6.79 3.09
N ARG A 25 -8.73 8.09 3.34
CA ARG A 25 -9.83 8.99 3.73
C ARG A 25 -10.91 9.05 2.64
N SER A 26 -10.51 9.08 1.36
CA SER A 26 -11.43 9.10 0.23
C SER A 26 -12.26 7.82 0.13
N LEU A 27 -11.69 6.66 0.46
CA LEU A 27 -12.42 5.39 0.52
C LEU A 27 -13.51 5.45 1.60
N ASN A 28 -13.21 6.07 2.75
CA ASN A 28 -14.17 6.25 3.84
C ASN A 28 -15.30 7.20 3.47
N LEU A 29 -14.97 8.34 2.84
CA LEU A 29 -15.98 9.30 2.38
C LEU A 29 -16.94 8.68 1.35
N LYS A 30 -16.40 7.82 0.47
CA LYS A 30 -17.19 7.10 -0.54
C LYS A 30 -17.94 5.89 0.02
N LYS A 31 -17.73 5.54 1.30
CA LYS A 31 -18.21 4.29 1.90
C LYS A 31 -17.86 3.08 1.03
N PHE A 32 -16.61 2.99 0.58
CA PHE A 32 -16.18 1.94 -0.33
C PHE A 32 -16.50 0.56 0.28
N ALA A 33 -17.14 -0.30 -0.52
CA ALA A 33 -17.68 -1.60 -0.08
C ALA A 33 -18.59 -1.53 1.16
N GLY A 34 -19.26 -0.40 1.39
CA GLY A 34 -20.14 -0.17 2.56
C GLY A 34 -19.41 0.20 3.85
N HIS A 35 -18.09 0.38 3.83
CA HIS A 35 -17.27 0.58 5.03
C HIS A 35 -16.62 1.98 5.09
N THR A 36 -16.38 2.46 6.30
CA THR A 36 -15.80 3.80 6.60
C THR A 36 -14.56 3.76 7.49
N ASN A 37 -13.94 2.59 7.63
CA ASN A 37 -12.77 2.36 8.50
C ASN A 37 -11.52 1.91 7.71
N TRP A 38 -11.41 2.32 6.46
CA TRP A 38 -10.21 2.16 5.64
C TRP A 38 -9.08 3.05 6.16
N ARG A 39 -7.88 2.47 6.22
CA ARG A 39 -6.65 3.14 6.64
C ARG A 39 -5.46 2.62 5.84
N ILE A 40 -4.33 3.31 5.98
CA ILE A 40 -3.04 2.77 5.58
C ILE A 40 -2.64 1.64 6.55
N PRO A 41 -1.87 0.63 6.09
CA PRO A 41 -1.49 -0.51 6.93
C PRO A 41 -0.38 -0.15 7.90
N THR A 42 -0.22 -0.93 8.97
CA THR A 42 1.02 -0.91 9.76
C THR A 42 2.13 -1.66 9.01
N LEU A 43 3.36 -1.51 9.46
CA LEU A 43 4.49 -2.30 8.95
C LEU A 43 4.24 -3.80 9.10
N GLU A 44 3.82 -4.25 10.29
CA GLU A 44 3.55 -5.66 10.57
C GLU A 44 2.47 -6.23 9.64
N GLU A 45 1.42 -5.45 9.36
CA GLU A 45 0.39 -5.86 8.40
C GLU A 45 0.94 -5.94 6.98
N ALA A 46 1.75 -4.97 6.57
CA ALA A 46 2.38 -4.99 5.25
C ALA A 46 3.33 -6.18 5.08
N GLU A 47 4.12 -6.50 6.10
CA GLU A 47 4.99 -7.68 6.18
C GLU A 47 4.19 -8.98 6.11
N SER A 48 3.03 -9.04 6.77
CA SER A 48 2.18 -10.24 6.76
C SER A 48 1.61 -10.58 5.37
N LEU A 49 1.62 -9.63 4.44
CA LEU A 49 1.23 -9.88 3.05
C LEU A 49 2.37 -10.46 2.21
N TYR A 50 3.62 -10.36 2.64
CA TYR A 50 4.74 -10.91 1.90
C TYR A 50 4.75 -12.43 2.03
N ASP A 51 4.64 -13.12 0.89
CA ASP A 51 4.64 -14.58 0.83
C ASP A 51 5.38 -15.04 -0.42
N GLU A 52 6.55 -15.67 -0.24
CA GLU A 52 7.41 -16.10 -1.36
C GLU A 52 6.80 -17.24 -2.19
N ASP A 53 5.84 -17.99 -1.62
CA ASP A 53 5.15 -19.07 -2.32
C ASP A 53 4.06 -18.57 -3.28
N HIS A 54 3.66 -17.30 -3.14
CA HIS A 54 2.61 -16.68 -3.94
C HIS A 54 3.08 -15.39 -4.57
N SER A 55 2.93 -15.28 -5.89
CA SER A 55 3.27 -14.05 -6.60
C SER A 55 2.20 -13.60 -7.58
N ILE A 56 2.10 -12.28 -7.72
CA ILE A 56 1.39 -11.62 -8.80
C ILE A 56 2.35 -10.63 -9.48
N ARG A 57 1.94 -10.09 -10.63
CA ARG A 57 2.75 -9.09 -11.35
C ARG A 57 2.34 -7.68 -11.01
N ASP A 58 3.30 -6.78 -10.87
CA ASP A 58 3.08 -5.35 -10.68
C ASP A 58 2.91 -4.58 -12.01
N MET A 59 2.85 -3.25 -11.91
CA MET A 59 2.76 -2.31 -13.03
C MET A 59 3.78 -2.56 -14.15
N ASP A 60 5.00 -2.90 -13.77
CA ASP A 60 6.16 -3.07 -14.64
C ASP A 60 6.32 -4.53 -15.10
N ARG A 61 5.36 -5.40 -14.74
CA ARG A 61 5.37 -6.86 -15.00
C ARG A 61 6.46 -7.62 -14.24
N PHE A 62 7.00 -7.05 -13.17
CA PHE A 62 7.85 -7.79 -12.23
C PHE A 62 6.99 -8.51 -11.20
N ASP A 63 7.52 -9.62 -10.68
CA ASP A 63 6.84 -10.39 -9.66
C ASP A 63 6.92 -9.66 -8.31
N ILE A 64 5.78 -9.61 -7.64
CA ILE A 64 5.63 -9.20 -6.25
C ILE A 64 5.05 -10.36 -5.47
N PHE A 65 5.60 -10.62 -4.30
CA PHE A 65 5.32 -11.81 -3.50
C PHE A 65 4.17 -11.53 -2.54
N ILE A 66 2.95 -11.50 -3.08
CA ILE A 66 1.72 -11.31 -2.31
C ILE A 66 0.64 -12.29 -2.79
N PRO A 67 -0.41 -12.53 -1.97
CA PRO A 67 -1.46 -13.50 -2.31
C PRO A 67 -2.15 -13.20 -3.66
N LYS A 68 -2.50 -14.26 -4.39
CA LYS A 68 -3.14 -14.18 -5.72
C LYS A 68 -4.56 -13.62 -5.71
N GLU A 69 -5.15 -13.46 -4.54
CA GLU A 69 -6.46 -12.84 -4.32
C GLU A 69 -6.43 -11.34 -4.64
N PHE A 70 -5.25 -10.72 -4.60
CA PHE A 70 -5.04 -9.33 -5.03
C PHE A 70 -5.02 -9.19 -6.55
N SER A 71 -5.47 -8.04 -7.03
CA SER A 71 -5.46 -7.76 -8.47
C SER A 71 -4.04 -7.45 -8.95
N PRO A 72 -3.57 -8.06 -10.07
CA PRO A 72 -2.27 -7.74 -10.65
C PRO A 72 -2.24 -6.33 -11.27
N GLY A 73 -1.04 -5.86 -11.59
CA GLY A 73 -0.82 -4.51 -12.08
C GLY A 73 -1.00 -3.48 -10.98
N GLY A 74 -0.57 -3.79 -9.76
CA GLY A 74 -0.46 -2.86 -8.64
C GLY A 74 0.95 -2.36 -8.41
N GLY A 75 1.10 -1.37 -7.54
CA GLY A 75 2.39 -0.88 -7.08
C GLY A 75 3.17 -1.98 -6.37
N PHE A 76 4.49 -1.88 -6.45
CA PHE A 76 5.42 -2.84 -5.85
C PHE A 76 5.79 -2.49 -4.40
N THR A 77 5.29 -1.36 -3.90
CA THR A 77 5.46 -0.92 -2.51
C THR A 77 4.14 -0.57 -1.86
N THR A 78 4.10 -0.56 -0.53
CA THR A 78 3.04 0.08 0.23
C THR A 78 3.60 1.02 1.28
N TRP A 79 3.07 2.24 1.34
CA TRP A 79 3.23 3.10 2.50
C TRP A 79 2.60 2.46 3.74
N THR A 80 3.18 2.76 4.90
CA THR A 80 2.69 2.29 6.20
C THR A 80 2.42 3.48 7.13
N SER A 81 1.67 3.24 8.20
CA SER A 81 1.46 4.22 9.28
C SER A 81 2.69 4.45 10.16
N ASP A 82 3.75 3.67 9.96
CA ASP A 82 4.94 3.69 10.80
C ASP A 82 5.85 4.87 10.41
N GLU A 83 5.67 5.99 11.13
CA GLU A 83 6.47 7.19 10.96
C GLU A 83 7.84 7.09 11.65
N ARG A 84 8.83 7.79 11.10
CA ARG A 84 10.17 7.95 11.67
C ARG A 84 10.51 9.43 11.86
N PRO A 85 11.51 9.75 12.72
CA PRO A 85 12.00 11.11 12.86
C PRO A 85 12.39 11.75 11.52
N GLN A 86 12.47 13.08 11.49
CA GLN A 86 12.91 13.85 10.30
C GLN A 86 11.97 13.74 9.09
N GLY A 87 10.68 13.55 9.31
CA GLY A 87 9.70 13.62 8.22
C GLY A 87 9.70 12.41 7.29
N SER A 88 10.21 11.26 7.76
CA SER A 88 10.19 10.00 7.01
C SER A 88 9.09 9.06 7.51
N ALA A 89 8.70 8.11 6.68
CA ALA A 89 7.84 6.99 7.06
C ALA A 89 8.37 5.70 6.44
N VAL A 90 7.94 4.58 7.00
CA VAL A 90 8.30 3.26 6.50
C VAL A 90 7.45 2.91 5.28
N VAL A 91 8.12 2.38 4.27
CA VAL A 91 7.52 1.79 3.07
C VAL A 91 7.97 0.34 2.98
N PHE A 92 7.07 -0.57 2.61
CA PHE A 92 7.39 -1.98 2.45
C PHE A 92 7.45 -2.37 0.97
N TYR A 93 8.49 -3.11 0.56
CA TYR A 93 8.72 -3.54 -0.83
C TYR A 93 8.34 -5.00 -1.03
N TYR A 94 7.31 -5.26 -1.83
CA TYR A 94 6.84 -6.62 -2.12
C TYR A 94 7.68 -7.38 -3.15
N ARG A 95 8.52 -6.68 -3.93
CA ARG A 95 9.51 -7.34 -4.82
C ARG A 95 10.63 -8.02 -4.04
N TYR A 96 10.92 -7.55 -2.83
CA TYR A 96 12.16 -7.87 -2.12
C TYR A 96 11.96 -8.28 -0.66
N GLY A 97 10.74 -8.20 -0.13
CA GLY A 97 10.42 -8.62 1.24
C GLY A 97 11.08 -7.79 2.34
N HIS A 98 11.34 -6.51 2.11
CA HIS A 98 11.93 -5.65 3.12
C HIS A 98 11.31 -4.26 3.21
N ALA A 99 11.39 -3.69 4.40
CA ALA A 99 11.02 -2.33 4.69
C ALA A 99 12.17 -1.35 4.39
N ASN A 100 11.83 -0.13 3.95
CA ASN A 100 12.76 0.97 3.78
C ASN A 100 12.17 2.27 4.32
N LEU A 101 13.00 3.30 4.45
CA LEU A 101 12.58 4.64 4.88
C LEU A 101 12.53 5.58 3.68
N ASN A 102 11.38 6.22 3.48
CA ASN A 102 11.21 7.27 2.48
C ASN A 102 10.70 8.55 3.13
N PHE A 103 11.09 9.69 2.55
CA PHE A 103 10.61 11.00 2.99
C PHE A 103 9.14 11.18 2.61
N LYS A 104 8.32 11.64 3.56
CA LYS A 104 6.86 11.72 3.42
C LYS A 104 6.39 12.67 2.31
N GLU A 105 7.18 13.70 2.01
CA GLU A 105 6.85 14.76 1.04
C GLU A 105 7.49 14.56 -0.35
N LEU A 106 8.33 13.53 -0.52
CA LEU A 106 9.09 13.36 -1.74
C LEU A 106 8.24 12.73 -2.85
N ASP A 107 7.69 13.57 -3.72
CA ASP A 107 6.84 13.19 -4.87
C ASP A 107 7.61 12.47 -6.01
N VAL A 108 8.93 12.32 -5.85
CA VAL A 108 9.79 11.56 -6.78
C VAL A 108 9.72 10.05 -6.52
N THR A 109 9.17 9.65 -5.38
CA THR A 109 9.07 8.24 -5.01
C THR A 109 7.98 7.53 -5.83
N LYS A 110 8.31 6.33 -6.34
CA LYS A 110 7.34 5.46 -7.03
C LYS A 110 6.63 4.57 -6.02
N ASP A 111 5.93 5.20 -5.08
CA ASP A 111 5.28 4.49 -3.98
C ASP A 111 3.76 4.46 -4.11
N SER A 112 3.15 3.41 -3.57
CA SER A 112 1.70 3.23 -3.57
C SER A 112 1.20 2.90 -2.15
N VAL A 113 -0.11 2.69 -1.97
CA VAL A 113 -0.64 2.17 -0.71
C VAL A 113 -1.74 1.15 -0.93
N ARG A 114 -1.64 0.02 -0.19
CA ARG A 114 -2.69 -0.98 -0.08
C ARG A 114 -3.54 -0.70 1.15
N ALA A 115 -4.77 -0.25 0.94
CA ALA A 115 -5.66 0.07 2.05
C ALA A 115 -6.10 -1.18 2.81
N VAL A 116 -6.10 -1.09 4.13
CA VAL A 116 -6.57 -2.13 5.04
C VAL A 116 -7.66 -1.58 5.96
N ARG A 117 -8.54 -2.45 6.43
CA ARG A 117 -9.54 -2.15 7.45
C ARG A 117 -9.59 -3.25 8.50
N ASN A 118 -10.07 -2.92 9.70
CA ASN A 118 -10.35 -3.93 10.71
C ASN A 118 -11.67 -4.64 10.36
N ILE A 119 -11.77 -5.92 10.74
CA ILE A 119 -13.02 -6.68 10.68
C ILE A 119 -13.70 -6.47 12.04
N GLU A 120 -14.92 -5.95 12.03
CA GLU A 120 -15.79 -5.85 13.20
C GLU A 120 -16.69 -7.08 13.29
#